data_AF-A0A328WE93-F1
#
_entry.id   AF-A0A328WE93-F1
#
_cell.length_a   1.000
_cell.length_b   1.000
_cell.length_c   1.000
_cell.angle_alpha   90.00
_cell.angle_beta   90.00
_cell.angle_gamma   90.00
#
_symmetry.space_group_name_H-M   'P 1'
#
loop_
_entity.id
_entity.type
_entity.pdbx_description
1 polymer ?
#
loop_
_entity_poly.entity_id
_entity_poly.type
_entity_poly.pdbx_seq_one_letter_code
_entity_poly.pdbx_strand_id
1 'polypeptide(L)'
;MDWNSMVLATAGVIGGGTAVAHGILMQRVIIKPMETVCEADGRISAPLRRLGTLLLHFSTFNWLLSGLFLIAAAIWFGQEARLLTGLLAGSSFLYGAIISFWVMRRLHPSWILMTAALILTVWGLTQP
;
A
#
# COMPACT_ATOMS: atom_id res chain seq x y z
N MET A 1 13.41 -20.65 5.94
CA MET A 1 13.62 -19.23 5.57
C MET A 1 14.75 -18.68 6.41
N ASP A 2 15.70 -18.00 5.79
CA ASP A 2 16.69 -17.20 6.50
C ASP A 2 16.05 -15.93 7.13
N TRP A 3 16.82 -15.25 7.97
CA TRP A 3 16.39 -14.04 8.67
C TRP A 3 15.93 -12.92 7.71
N ASN A 4 16.63 -12.75 6.59
CA ASN A 4 16.35 -11.69 5.61
C ASN A 4 14.98 -11.93 4.95
N SER A 5 14.70 -13.19 4.61
CA SER A 5 13.43 -13.63 4.07
C SER A 5 12.30 -13.45 5.08
N MET A 6 12.53 -13.71 6.38
CA MET A 6 11.55 -13.41 7.43
C MET A 6 11.25 -11.91 7.56
N VAL A 7 12.28 -11.07 7.49
CA VAL A 7 12.13 -9.61 7.53
C VAL A 7 11.34 -9.10 6.32
N LEU A 8 11.64 -9.60 5.11
CA LEU A 8 10.88 -9.25 3.89
C LEU A 8 9.41 -9.71 3.95
N ALA A 9 9.17 -10.94 4.41
CA ALA A 9 7.80 -11.42 4.58
C ALA A 9 7.03 -10.56 5.59
N THR A 10 7.68 -10.17 6.69
CA THR A 10 7.09 -9.28 7.71
C THR A 10 6.76 -7.90 7.13
N ALA A 11 7.66 -7.32 6.33
CA ALA A 11 7.41 -6.08 5.60
C ALA A 11 6.17 -6.21 4.70
N GLY A 12 6.06 -7.33 3.99
CA GLY A 12 4.91 -7.63 3.13
C GLY A 12 3.60 -7.76 3.90
N VAL A 13 3.61 -8.42 5.06
CA VAL A 13 2.43 -8.54 5.95
C VAL A 13 1.99 -7.18 6.47
N ILE A 14 2.91 -6.33 6.93
CA ILE A 14 2.57 -4.98 7.42
C ILE A 14 2.01 -4.12 6.29
N GLY A 15 2.69 -4.09 5.14
CA GLY A 15 2.28 -3.32 3.97
C GLY A 15 0.91 -3.77 3.45
N GLY A 16 0.76 -5.07 3.19
CA GLY A 16 -0.48 -5.67 2.70
C GLY A 16 -1.63 -5.58 3.70
N GLY A 17 -1.37 -5.82 4.99
CA GLY A 17 -2.37 -5.69 6.05
C GLY A 17 -2.87 -4.25 6.20
N THR A 18 -1.97 -3.28 6.11
CA THR A 18 -2.34 -1.86 6.11
C THR A 18 -3.15 -1.50 4.86
N ALA A 19 -2.83 -2.07 3.70
CA ALA A 19 -3.63 -1.89 2.49
C ALA A 19 -5.07 -2.39 2.67
N VAL A 20 -5.28 -3.56 3.29
CA VAL A 20 -6.63 -4.08 3.57
C VAL A 20 -7.40 -3.14 4.49
N ALA A 21 -6.80 -2.72 5.61
CA ALA A 21 -7.44 -1.80 6.54
C ALA A 21 -7.74 -0.43 5.89
N HIS A 22 -6.77 0.11 5.15
CA HIS A 22 -6.91 1.36 4.42
C HIS A 22 -8.02 1.28 3.36
N GLY A 23 -8.09 0.21 2.58
CA GLY A 23 -9.13 0.00 1.57
C GLY A 23 -10.53 -0.08 2.16
N ILE A 24 -10.70 -0.79 3.28
CA ILE A 24 -11.97 -0.86 4.00
C ILE A 24 -12.39 0.52 4.49
N LEU A 25 -11.46 1.27 5.10
CA LEU A 25 -11.73 2.63 5.59
C LEU A 25 -12.01 3.61 4.45
N MET A 26 -11.22 3.58 3.38
CA MET A 26 -11.41 4.39 2.17
C MET A 26 -12.79 4.14 1.56
N GLN A 27 -13.20 2.87 1.44
CA GLN A 27 -14.52 2.53 0.92
C GLN A 27 -15.64 3.09 1.80
N ARG A 28 -15.53 2.95 3.12
CA ARG A 28 -16.60 3.30 4.07
C ARG A 28 -16.70 4.80 4.33
N VAL A 29 -15.57 5.48 4.47
CA VAL A 29 -15.50 6.87 4.97
C VAL A 29 -15.37 7.89 3.85
N ILE A 30 -14.83 7.49 2.69
CA ILE A 30 -14.58 8.43 1.58
C ILE A 30 -15.45 8.09 0.38
N ILE A 31 -15.29 6.90 -0.20
CA ILE A 31 -15.91 6.54 -1.48
C ILE A 31 -17.43 6.49 -1.38
N LYS A 32 -17.99 5.72 -0.44
CA LYS A 32 -19.45 5.63 -0.28
C LYS A 32 -20.11 7.01 -0.07
N PRO A 33 -19.65 7.84 0.87
CA PRO A 33 -20.20 9.19 1.03
C PRO A 33 -20.05 10.06 -0.23
N MET A 34 -18.88 10.05 -0.87
CA MET A 34 -18.65 10.81 -2.11
C MET A 34 -19.62 10.38 -3.21
N GLU A 35 -19.78 9.07 -3.44
CA GLU A 35 -20.69 8.53 -4.44
C GLU A 35 -22.13 8.97 -4.18
N THR A 36 -22.60 8.95 -2.92
CA THR A 36 -23.95 9.42 -2.57
C THR A 36 -24.16 10.90 -2.87
N VAL A 37 -23.14 11.74 -2.63
CA VAL A 37 -23.21 13.18 -2.94
C VAL A 37 -23.20 13.42 -4.44
N CYS A 38 -22.32 12.73 -5.18
CA CYS A 38 -22.25 12.85 -6.64
C CYS A 38 -23.53 12.37 -7.33
N GLU A 39 -24.17 11.33 -6.80
CA GLU A 39 -25.47 10.85 -7.29
C GLU A 39 -26.59 11.85 -7.05
N ALA A 40 -26.60 12.50 -5.88
CA ALA A 40 -27.57 13.54 -5.56
C ALA A 40 -27.41 14.81 -6.40
N ASP A 41 -26.17 15.21 -6.74
CA ASP A 41 -25.90 16.39 -7.58
C ASP A 41 -26.27 16.18 -9.05
N GLY A 42 -26.20 14.94 -9.56
CA GLY A 42 -26.61 14.59 -10.92
C GLY A 42 -25.74 15.15 -12.06
N ARG A 43 -24.79 16.04 -11.76
CA ARG A 43 -23.86 16.66 -12.73
C ARG A 43 -22.71 15.75 -13.12
N ILE A 44 -22.38 14.77 -12.29
CA ILE A 44 -21.26 13.84 -12.50
C ILE A 44 -21.77 12.57 -13.16
N SER A 45 -21.29 12.30 -14.37
CA SER A 45 -21.67 11.10 -15.13
C SER A 45 -21.20 9.81 -14.42
N ALA A 46 -21.95 8.73 -14.62
CA ALA A 46 -21.62 7.43 -14.02
C ALA A 46 -20.21 6.90 -14.39
N PRO A 47 -19.71 7.06 -15.63
CA PRO A 47 -18.33 6.67 -15.96
C PRO A 47 -17.28 7.46 -15.18
N LEU A 48 -17.48 8.77 -15.00
CA LEU A 48 -16.54 9.63 -14.27
C LEU A 48 -16.52 9.27 -12.77
N ARG A 49 -17.69 8.96 -12.19
CA ARG A 49 -17.79 8.47 -10.81
C ARG A 49 -17.02 7.16 -10.62
N ARG A 50 -17.20 6.20 -11.55
CA ARG A 50 -16.48 4.92 -11.53
C ARG A 50 -14.97 5.11 -11.65
N LEU A 51 -14.51 6.01 -12.53
CA LEU A 51 -13.09 6.32 -12.65
C LEU A 51 -12.53 6.92 -11.36
N GLY A 52 -13.24 7.86 -10.73
CA GLY A 52 -12.85 8.43 -9.44
C GLY A 52 -12.68 7.37 -8.35
N THR A 53 -13.63 6.43 -8.25
CA THR A 53 -13.56 5.31 -7.31
C THR A 53 -12.37 4.39 -7.58
N LEU A 54 -12.07 4.08 -8.85
CA LEU A 54 -10.89 3.28 -9.20
C LEU A 54 -9.58 3.99 -8.84
N LEU A 55 -9.50 5.30 -9.09
CA LEU A 55 -8.32 6.10 -8.75
C LEU A 55 -8.09 6.17 -7.25
N LEU A 56 -9.16 6.28 -6.45
CA LEU A 56 -9.07 6.28 -4.98
C LEU A 56 -8.59 4.94 -4.41
N HIS A 57 -8.90 3.83 -5.09
CA HIS A 57 -8.39 2.50 -4.71
C HIS A 57 -7.01 2.17 -5.28
N PHE A 58 -6.46 2.96 -6.20
CA PHE A 58 -5.21 2.65 -6.87
C PHE A 58 -4.04 2.48 -5.88
N SER A 59 -3.90 3.39 -4.91
CA SER A 59 -2.88 3.30 -3.87
C SER A 59 -3.06 2.06 -2.99
N THR A 60 -4.31 1.77 -2.59
CA THR A 60 -4.69 0.58 -1.84
C THR A 60 -4.26 -0.68 -2.57
N PHE A 61 -4.62 -0.79 -3.84
CA PHE A 61 -4.29 -1.94 -4.67
C PHE A 61 -2.77 -2.09 -4.83
N ASN A 62 -2.06 -0.98 -5.07
CA ASN A 62 -0.62 -0.97 -5.21
C ASN A 62 0.10 -1.44 -3.94
N TRP A 63 -0.34 -1.00 -2.76
CA TRP A 63 0.24 -1.45 -1.47
C TRP A 63 -0.05 -2.92 -1.20
N LEU A 64 -1.27 -3.39 -1.51
CA LEU A 64 -1.64 -4.79 -1.36
C LEU A 64 -0.75 -5.67 -2.26
N LEU A 65 -0.62 -5.30 -3.52
CA LEU A 65 0.20 -6.02 -4.49
C LEU A 65 1.67 -6.03 -4.05
N SER A 66 2.20 -4.88 -3.63
CA SER A 66 3.55 -4.75 -3.08
C SER A 66 3.78 -5.70 -1.89
N GLY A 67 2.82 -5.78 -0.97
CA GLY A 67 2.89 -6.68 0.19
C GLY A 67 2.89 -8.16 -0.20
N LEU A 68 2.00 -8.56 -1.11
CA LEU A 68 1.93 -9.93 -1.61
C LEU A 68 3.21 -10.33 -2.34
N PHE A 69 3.76 -9.45 -3.17
CA PHE A 69 5.00 -9.71 -3.88
C PHE A 69 6.22 -9.77 -2.96
N LEU A 70 6.27 -9.00 -1.87
CA LEU A 70 7.33 -9.15 -0.86
C LEU A 70 7.28 -10.51 -0.15
N ILE A 71 6.07 -10.99 0.18
CA ILE A 71 5.89 -12.34 0.73
C ILE A 71 6.33 -13.39 -0.29
N ALA A 72 5.91 -13.24 -1.55
CA ALA A 72 6.33 -14.13 -2.64
C ALA A 72 7.85 -14.11 -2.85
N ALA A 73 8.47 -12.93 -2.77
CA ALA A 73 9.91 -12.76 -2.96
C ALA A 73 10.73 -13.40 -1.84
N ALA A 74 10.21 -13.39 -0.62
CA ALA A 74 10.82 -14.06 0.52
C ALA A 74 10.80 -15.59 0.42
N ILE A 75 9.84 -16.17 -0.30
CA ILE A 75 9.62 -17.62 -0.36
C ILE A 75 10.17 -18.22 -1.65
N TRP A 76 9.96 -17.57 -2.79
CA TRP A 76 10.15 -18.17 -4.11
C TRP A 76 11.20 -17.48 -4.99
N PHE A 77 11.44 -16.17 -4.80
CA PHE A 77 12.27 -15.44 -5.76
C PHE A 77 13.76 -15.58 -5.47
N GLY A 78 14.54 -15.72 -6.54
CA GLY A 78 15.99 -15.56 -6.52
C GLY A 78 16.41 -14.10 -6.26
N GLN A 79 17.72 -13.89 -6.07
CA GLN A 79 18.26 -12.63 -5.56
C GLN A 79 17.92 -11.40 -6.43
N GLU A 80 18.06 -11.48 -7.75
CA GLU A 80 17.76 -10.36 -8.65
C GLU A 80 16.28 -9.97 -8.63
N ALA A 81 15.38 -10.97 -8.77
CA ALA A 81 13.95 -10.75 -8.73
C ALA A 81 13.49 -10.23 -7.35
N ARG A 82 14.13 -10.69 -6.27
CA ARG A 82 13.91 -10.21 -4.91
C ARG A 82 14.31 -8.74 -4.76
N LEU A 83 15.47 -8.34 -5.29
CA LEU A 83 15.93 -6.95 -5.29
C LEU A 83 14.97 -6.05 -6.06
N LEU A 84 14.60 -6.42 -7.29
CA LEU A 84 13.65 -5.65 -8.10
C LEU A 84 12.31 -5.50 -7.40
N THR A 85 11.78 -6.61 -6.86
CA THR A 85 10.51 -6.61 -6.11
C THR A 85 10.59 -5.72 -4.88
N GLY A 86 11.68 -5.81 -4.13
CA GLY A 86 11.92 -5.00 -2.95
C GLY A 86 12.04 -3.51 -3.26
N LEU A 87 12.69 -3.13 -4.36
CA LEU A 87 12.76 -1.74 -4.82
C LEU A 87 11.38 -1.20 -5.21
N LEU A 88 10.60 -1.96 -5.98
CA LEU A 88 9.25 -1.57 -6.39
C LEU A 88 8.32 -1.45 -5.18
N ALA A 89 8.29 -2.47 -4.31
CA ALA A 89 7.47 -2.46 -3.11
C ALA A 89 7.91 -1.36 -2.12
N GLY A 90 9.22 -1.18 -1.94
CA GLY A 90 9.79 -0.11 -1.13
C GLY A 90 9.38 1.27 -1.64
N SER A 91 9.49 1.53 -2.95
CA SER A 91 9.06 2.81 -3.55
C SER A 91 7.55 3.08 -3.33
N SER A 92 6.73 2.03 -3.41
CA SER A 92 5.30 2.06 -3.16
C SER A 92 4.97 2.43 -1.71
N PHE A 93 5.66 1.81 -0.75
CA PHE A 93 5.50 2.14 0.68
C PHE A 93 6.05 3.53 1.02
N LEU A 94 7.17 3.95 0.42
CA LEU A 94 7.70 5.30 0.58
C LEU A 94 6.69 6.36 0.11
N TYR A 95 6.12 6.16 -1.08
CA TYR A 95 5.06 7.03 -1.58
C TYR A 95 3.87 7.06 -0.61
N GLY A 96 3.44 5.90 -0.12
CA GLY A 96 2.35 5.80 0.84
C GLY A 96 2.63 6.51 2.18
N ALA A 97 3.86 6.40 2.68
CA ALA A 97 4.31 7.10 3.88
C ALA A 97 4.29 8.62 3.70
N ILE A 98 4.89 9.13 2.61
CA ILE A 98 4.98 10.56 2.32
C ILE A 98 3.59 11.17 2.16
N ILE A 99 2.74 10.59 1.31
CA ILE A 99 1.40 11.13 1.06
C ILE A 99 0.53 11.06 2.31
N SER A 100 0.57 9.94 3.04
CA SER A 100 -0.18 9.81 4.29
C SER A 100 0.26 10.83 5.35
N PHE A 101 1.57 11.09 5.45
CA PHE A 101 2.10 12.10 6.36
C PHE A 101 1.67 13.51 5.93
N TRP A 102 1.79 13.83 4.64
CA TRP A 102 1.46 15.15 4.09
C TRP A 102 -0.03 15.50 4.22
N VAL A 103 -0.92 14.53 3.96
CA VAL A 103 -2.38 14.71 4.07
C VAL A 103 -2.81 14.84 5.52
N MET A 104 -2.29 13.99 6.43
CA MET A 104 -2.76 13.97 7.82
C MET A 104 -2.10 15.02 8.71
N ARG A 105 -0.85 15.41 8.42
CA ARG A 105 -0.01 16.35 9.19
C ARG A 105 0.05 16.10 10.71
N ARG A 106 -0.22 14.86 11.13
CA ARG A 106 -0.22 14.41 12.53
C ARG A 106 0.17 12.94 12.62
N LEU A 107 0.45 12.45 13.82
CA LEU A 107 0.66 11.02 14.06
C LEU A 107 -0.57 10.24 13.57
N HIS A 108 -0.37 9.38 12.57
CA HIS A 108 -1.44 8.60 11.97
C HIS A 108 -0.91 7.21 11.62
N PRO A 109 -1.65 6.13 11.94
CA PRO A 109 -1.18 4.75 11.72
C PRO A 109 -0.71 4.48 10.29
N SER A 110 -1.38 5.06 9.29
CA SER A 110 -1.03 4.85 7.88
C SER A 110 0.43 5.16 7.57
N TRP A 111 0.93 6.36 7.86
CA TRP A 111 2.31 6.69 7.52
C TRP A 111 3.32 5.96 8.40
N ILE A 112 2.97 5.67 9.66
CA ILE A 112 3.85 4.93 10.58
C ILE A 112 4.06 3.50 10.07
N LEU A 113 2.98 2.80 9.71
CA LEU A 113 3.04 1.43 9.23
C LEU A 113 3.70 1.33 7.84
N MET A 114 3.46 2.30 6.95
CA MET A 114 4.14 2.36 5.65
C MET A 114 5.65 2.60 5.80
N THR A 115 6.06 3.49 6.72
CA THR A 115 7.48 3.70 7.04
C THR A 115 8.12 2.44 7.64
N ALA A 116 7.42 1.75 8.55
CA ALA A 116 7.91 0.50 9.12
C ALA A 116 8.10 -0.58 8.03
N ALA A 117 7.11 -0.75 7.14
CA ALA A 117 7.21 -1.68 6.02
C ALA A 117 8.37 -1.33 5.06
N LEU A 118 8.60 -0.03 4.79
CA LEU A 118 9.73 0.44 4.00
C LEU A 118 11.08 0.09 4.66
N ILE A 119 11.25 0.41 5.94
CA ILE A 119 12.50 0.15 6.68
C ILE A 119 12.81 -1.35 6.68
N LEU A 120 11.80 -2.18 6.96
CA LEU A 120 11.97 -3.63 6.92
C LEU A 120 12.28 -4.14 5.52
N THR A 121 11.68 -3.55 4.48
CA THR A 121 12.03 -3.90 3.09
C THR A 121 13.50 -3.62 2.80
N VAL A 122 14.00 -2.43 3.14
CA VAL A 122 15.41 -2.07 2.95
C VAL A 122 16.33 -3.00 3.75
N TRP A 123 15.99 -3.25 5.02
CA TRP A 123 16.79 -4.13 5.87
C TRP A 123 16.84 -5.58 5.34
N GLY A 124 15.70 -6.12 4.94
CA GLY A 124 15.62 -7.47 4.38
C GLY A 124 16.36 -7.65 3.05
N LEU A 125 16.76 -6.56 2.39
CA LEU A 125 17.56 -6.58 1.16
C LEU A 125 19.07 -6.37 1.38
N THR A 126 19.49 -5.75 2.49
CA THR A 126 20.88 -5.29 2.70
C THR A 126 21.74 -6.22 3.55
N GLN A 127 21.14 -7.21 4.18
CA GLN A 127 21.86 -8.22 4.95
C GLN A 127 22.42 -9.29 4.00
N PRO A 128 23.68 -9.73 4.20
CA PRO A 128 24.35 -10.70 3.34
C PRO A 128 23.67 -12.08 3.34
#